data_AF-A0A8E2J9L9-F1
#
_entry.id   AF-A0A8E2J9L9-F1
#
_cell.length_a   1.000
_cell.length_b   1.000
_cell.length_c   1.000
_cell.angle_alpha   90.00
_cell.angle_beta   90.00
_cell.angle_gamma   90.00
#
_symmetry.space_group_name_H-M   'P 1'
#
loop_
_entity.id
_entity.type
_entity.pdbx_description
1 polymer ?
#
loop_
_entity_poly.entity_id
_entity_poly.type
_entity_poly.pdbx_seq_one_letter_code
_entity_poly.pdbx_strand_id
1 'polypeptide(L)'
;MFWQEFYADWGAYLYFNPRFALIPWGSTLWTTPNKPWYTITAYGWFYSAALPGMVKLFTSVRRRRPEWSYTLVMTLTVLLPFYLWNLTSADSTAFFTYYFHYLYVIGPAMHTSRGSLPLLYPAFPFSLFAPFVVWSIDNRDSKGRTWYERWFGSEPQPKDALGQIRQVLAWCVGMNIMYACCLTVPLVTVRVWFLPESTVIP
;
A
#
# COMPACT_ATOMS: atom_id res chain seq x y z
N MET A 1 0.98 -0.43 11.86
CA MET A 1 0.92 -0.33 10.39
C MET A 1 0.81 1.11 9.91
N PHE A 2 -0.19 1.85 10.42
CA PHE A 2 -0.51 3.19 9.94
C PHE A 2 0.64 4.20 9.92
N TRP A 3 1.63 4.07 10.81
CA TRP A 3 2.70 5.05 10.88
C TRP A 3 3.61 5.05 9.64
N GLN A 4 3.73 3.94 8.90
CA GLN A 4 4.58 3.84 7.70
C GLN A 4 4.02 4.68 6.55
N GLU A 5 2.70 4.82 6.48
CA GLU A 5 1.99 5.53 5.41
C GLU A 5 2.58 6.91 5.18
N PHE A 6 2.67 7.73 6.23
CA PHE A 6 3.09 9.12 6.05
C PHE A 6 4.55 9.29 5.67
N TYR A 7 5.40 8.26 5.87
CA TYR A 7 6.77 8.24 5.34
C TYR A 7 6.77 7.89 3.85
N ALA A 8 5.90 6.96 3.43
CA ALA A 8 5.70 6.66 2.01
C ALA A 8 5.10 7.86 1.27
N ASP A 9 4.09 8.51 1.83
CA ASP A 9 3.50 9.76 1.32
C ASP A 9 4.53 10.88 1.19
N TRP A 10 5.39 11.02 2.21
CA TRP A 10 6.52 11.94 2.16
C TRP A 10 7.45 11.60 0.99
N GLY A 11 7.83 10.33 0.82
CA GLY A 11 8.61 9.88 -0.34
C GLY A 11 7.91 10.21 -1.66
N ALA A 12 6.60 10.01 -1.73
CA ALA A 12 5.78 10.27 -2.90
C ALA A 12 5.54 11.77 -3.21
N TYR A 13 6.06 12.71 -2.41
CA TYR A 13 5.67 14.12 -2.46
C TYR A 13 4.16 14.34 -2.37
N LEU A 14 3.47 13.48 -1.60
CA LEU A 14 2.04 13.57 -1.38
C LEU A 14 1.75 14.61 -0.28
N TYR A 15 0.93 15.58 -0.64
CA TYR A 15 0.43 16.62 0.24
C TYR A 15 -1.09 16.51 0.39
N PHE A 16 -1.55 16.21 1.61
CA PHE A 16 -2.98 16.19 1.92
C PHE A 16 -3.55 17.58 2.16
N ASN A 17 -4.85 17.74 1.88
CA ASN A 17 -5.57 18.97 2.15
C ASN A 17 -5.56 19.32 3.66
N PRO A 18 -5.12 20.52 4.06
CA PRO A 18 -5.07 20.91 5.46
C PRO A 18 -6.45 21.11 6.11
N ARG A 19 -7.54 21.16 5.33
CA ARG A 19 -8.90 21.35 5.84
C ARG A 19 -9.54 20.08 6.42
N PHE A 20 -8.88 18.93 6.31
CA PHE A 20 -9.38 17.71 6.94
C PHE A 20 -9.21 17.71 8.45
N ALA A 21 -9.94 16.82 9.12
CA ALA A 21 -9.62 16.45 10.50
C ALA A 21 -8.26 15.75 10.54
N LEU A 22 -7.25 16.41 11.11
CA LEU A 22 -5.88 15.93 11.18
C LEU A 22 -5.59 15.17 12.48
N ILE A 23 -4.70 14.21 12.40
CA ILE A 23 -4.15 13.47 13.53
C ILE A 23 -3.17 14.39 14.26
N PRO A 24 -3.25 14.52 15.60
CA PRO A 24 -2.40 15.40 16.39
C PRO A 24 -0.98 14.83 16.58
N TRP A 25 -0.41 14.25 15.53
CA TRP A 25 0.98 13.78 15.50
C TRP A 25 1.96 14.91 15.11
N GLY A 26 1.46 15.99 14.49
CA GLY A 26 2.28 17.11 14.03
C GLY A 26 3.14 16.76 12.81
N SER A 27 3.96 17.71 12.37
CA SER A 27 4.95 17.51 11.31
C SER A 27 6.23 16.89 11.88
N THR A 28 6.85 15.99 11.11
CA THR A 28 8.19 15.47 11.40
C THR A 28 9.05 15.58 10.15
N LEU A 29 10.37 15.44 10.30
CA LEU A 29 11.35 15.57 9.20
C LEU A 29 11.06 14.66 7.98
N TRP A 30 10.42 13.51 8.20
CA TRP A 30 10.25 12.49 7.16
C TRP A 30 8.80 12.07 6.95
N THR A 31 7.85 12.90 7.36
CA THR A 31 6.43 12.62 7.14
C THR A 31 5.73 13.78 6.46
N THR A 32 4.66 13.49 5.70
CA THR A 32 3.81 14.55 5.14
C THR A 32 3.26 15.45 6.26
N PRO A 33 3.21 16.78 6.07
CA PRO A 33 2.82 17.71 7.14
C PRO A 33 1.38 17.50 7.63
N ASN A 34 0.46 17.13 6.72
CA ASN A 34 -0.95 16.93 7.04
C ASN A 34 -1.27 15.43 7.08
N LYS A 35 -1.81 14.94 8.18
CA LYS A 35 -2.08 13.52 8.41
C LYS A 35 -3.57 13.30 8.68
N PRO A 36 -4.42 13.10 7.67
CA PRO A 36 -5.86 13.10 7.89
C PRO A 36 -6.34 11.79 8.52
N TRP A 37 -7.32 11.88 9.42
CA TRP A 37 -7.93 10.72 10.09
C TRP A 37 -8.59 9.73 9.12
N TYR A 38 -9.11 10.21 7.97
CA TYR A 38 -9.77 9.34 7.00
C TYR A 38 -8.83 8.27 6.42
N THR A 39 -7.51 8.47 6.48
CA THR A 39 -6.55 7.49 5.99
C THR A 39 -6.69 6.16 6.75
N ILE A 40 -7.01 6.21 8.05
CA ILE A 40 -7.27 5.00 8.86
C ILE A 40 -8.51 4.25 8.35
N THR A 41 -9.59 4.97 8.05
CA THR A 41 -10.83 4.35 7.56
C THR A 41 -10.68 3.86 6.13
N ALA A 42 -9.94 4.56 5.27
CA ALA A 42 -9.59 4.13 3.92
C ALA A 42 -8.82 2.80 3.94
N TYR A 43 -7.89 2.63 4.88
CA TYR A 43 -7.23 1.35 5.11
C TYR A 43 -8.17 0.24 5.58
N GLY A 44 -9.11 0.56 6.46
CA GLY A 44 -10.16 -0.37 6.86
C GLY A 44 -10.89 -0.91 5.65
N TRP A 45 -11.29 -0.04 4.71
CA TRP A 45 -11.91 -0.43 3.45
C TRP A 45 -10.99 -1.31 2.59
N PHE A 46 -9.73 -0.90 2.40
CA PHE A 46 -8.78 -1.65 1.58
C PHE A 46 -8.54 -3.08 2.13
N TYR A 47 -8.25 -3.21 3.42
CA TYR A 47 -7.93 -4.49 4.05
C TYR A 47 -9.15 -5.40 4.26
N SER A 48 -10.36 -4.86 4.37
CA SER A 48 -11.58 -5.66 4.57
C SER A 48 -12.28 -6.05 3.27
N ALA A 49 -12.15 -5.26 2.20
CA ALA A 49 -12.85 -5.50 0.95
C ALA A 49 -11.89 -5.76 -0.22
N ALA A 50 -11.06 -4.78 -0.57
CA ALA A 50 -10.26 -4.84 -1.80
C ALA A 50 -9.22 -5.98 -1.77
N LEU A 51 -8.43 -6.06 -0.69
CA LEU A 51 -7.39 -7.07 -0.56
C LEU A 51 -7.96 -8.51 -0.47
N PRO A 52 -8.97 -8.81 0.36
CA PRO A 52 -9.62 -10.12 0.34
C PRO A 52 -10.22 -10.48 -1.02
N GLY A 53 -10.79 -9.50 -1.73
CA GLY A 53 -11.26 -9.65 -3.10
C GLY A 53 -10.17 -10.10 -4.07
N MET A 54 -8.99 -9.46 -4.01
CA MET A 54 -7.82 -9.83 -4.83
C MET A 54 -7.27 -11.21 -4.47
N VAL A 55 -7.14 -11.53 -3.17
CA VAL A 55 -6.71 -12.87 -2.72
C VAL A 55 -7.67 -13.94 -3.22
N LYS A 56 -8.98 -13.71 -3.09
CA LYS A 56 -10.02 -14.63 -3.57
C LYS A 56 -9.95 -14.80 -5.08
N LEU A 57 -9.80 -13.72 -5.85
CA LEU A 57 -9.69 -13.78 -7.30
C LEU A 57 -8.45 -14.56 -7.74
N PHE A 58 -7.29 -14.22 -7.18
CA PHE A 58 -6.01 -14.89 -7.46
C PHE A 58 -6.10 -16.39 -7.18
N THR A 59 -6.49 -16.77 -5.96
CA THR A 59 -6.59 -18.19 -5.56
C THR A 59 -7.63 -18.94 -6.40
N SER A 60 -8.74 -18.29 -6.75
CA SER A 60 -9.78 -18.89 -7.59
C SER A 60 -9.29 -19.16 -9.02
N VAL A 61 -8.51 -18.25 -9.62
CA VAL A 61 -7.93 -18.46 -10.95
C VAL A 61 -6.83 -19.52 -10.89
N ARG A 62 -5.94 -19.48 -9.89
CA ARG A 62 -4.89 -20.51 -9.70
C ARG A 62 -5.48 -21.92 -9.59
N ARG A 63 -6.62 -22.07 -8.92
CA ARG A 63 -7.31 -23.38 -8.79
C ARG A 63 -7.95 -23.85 -10.09
N ARG A 64 -8.49 -22.93 -10.90
CA ARG A 64 -9.16 -23.27 -12.17
C ARG A 64 -8.18 -23.43 -13.33
N ARG A 65 -7.04 -22.75 -13.27
CA ARG A 65 -6.01 -22.68 -14.31
C ARG A 65 -4.62 -23.01 -13.73
N PRO A 66 -4.39 -24.23 -13.20
CA PRO A 66 -3.11 -24.60 -12.62
C PRO A 66 -1.95 -24.57 -13.64
N GLU A 67 -2.25 -24.70 -14.93
CA GLU A 67 -1.32 -24.66 -16.05
C GLU A 67 -0.79 -23.26 -16.36
N TRP A 68 -1.49 -22.20 -15.91
CA TRP A 68 -1.02 -20.83 -16.10
C TRP A 68 0.14 -20.53 -15.15
N SER A 69 1.14 -19.78 -15.63
CA SER A 69 2.28 -19.41 -14.80
C SER A 69 1.85 -18.53 -13.63
N TYR A 70 2.53 -18.68 -12.49
CA TYR A 70 2.24 -17.91 -11.28
C TYR A 70 2.27 -16.40 -11.54
N THR A 71 3.30 -15.94 -12.24
CA THR A 71 3.51 -14.53 -12.60
C THR A 71 2.39 -14.00 -13.49
N LEU A 72 1.92 -14.80 -14.46
CA LEU A 72 0.81 -14.39 -15.32
C LEU A 72 -0.46 -14.19 -14.49
N VAL A 73 -0.79 -15.15 -13.63
CA VAL A 73 -1.99 -15.04 -12.77
C VAL A 73 -1.86 -13.85 -11.83
N MET A 74 -0.72 -13.68 -11.15
CA MET A 74 -0.45 -12.53 -10.27
C MET A 74 -0.60 -11.19 -11.00
N THR A 75 -0.09 -11.10 -12.23
CA THR A 75 -0.17 -9.88 -13.04
C THR A 75 -1.62 -9.56 -13.39
N LEU A 76 -2.36 -10.54 -13.91
CA LEU A 76 -3.73 -10.35 -14.39
C LEU A 76 -4.76 -10.17 -13.28
N THR A 77 -4.56 -10.81 -12.12
CA THR A 77 -5.57 -10.82 -11.05
C THR A 77 -5.24 -9.91 -9.87
N VAL A 78 -3.99 -9.45 -9.73
CA VAL A 78 -3.58 -8.61 -8.61
C VAL A 78 -2.94 -7.32 -9.09
N LEU A 79 -1.83 -7.37 -9.83
CA LEU A 79 -1.09 -6.16 -10.19
C LEU A 79 -1.92 -5.20 -11.05
N LEU A 80 -2.47 -5.67 -12.18
CA LEU A 80 -3.26 -4.82 -13.07
C LEU A 80 -4.56 -4.34 -12.41
N PRO A 81 -5.38 -5.21 -11.76
CA PRO A 81 -6.57 -4.74 -11.06
C PRO A 81 -6.27 -3.75 -9.95
N PHE A 82 -5.19 -3.96 -9.19
CA PHE A 82 -4.83 -3.04 -8.11
C PHE A 82 -4.32 -1.70 -8.62
N TYR A 83 -3.48 -1.70 -9.66
CA TYR A 83 -3.04 -0.48 -10.33
C TYR A 83 -4.24 0.32 -10.86
N LEU A 84 -5.16 -0.34 -11.57
CA LEU A 84 -6.37 0.32 -12.09
C LEU A 84 -7.29 0.80 -10.96
N TRP A 85 -7.43 0.01 -9.89
CA TRP A 85 -8.20 0.41 -8.72
C TRP A 85 -7.59 1.64 -8.05
N ASN A 86 -6.26 1.68 -7.87
CA ASN A 86 -5.57 2.84 -7.29
C ASN A 86 -5.79 4.10 -8.15
N LEU A 87 -5.62 3.94 -9.46
CA LEU A 87 -5.79 5.02 -10.43
C LEU A 87 -7.22 5.58 -10.42
N THR A 88 -8.23 4.70 -10.37
CA THR A 88 -9.67 5.07 -10.44
C THR A 88 -10.26 5.48 -9.10
N SER A 89 -9.66 5.06 -7.98
CA SER A 89 -10.13 5.42 -6.64
C SER A 89 -9.27 6.51 -6.04
N ALA A 90 -8.06 6.21 -5.55
CA ALA A 90 -7.20 7.13 -4.84
C ALA A 90 -6.76 8.29 -5.73
N ASP A 91 -6.14 8.00 -6.87
CA ASP A 91 -5.54 9.05 -7.70
C ASP A 91 -6.63 9.90 -8.39
N SER A 92 -7.72 9.27 -8.85
CA SER A 92 -8.87 10.01 -9.40
C SER A 92 -9.57 10.85 -8.33
N THR A 93 -9.66 10.38 -7.08
CA THR A 93 -10.18 11.20 -5.97
C THR A 93 -9.29 12.41 -5.78
N ALA A 94 -7.98 12.26 -5.67
CA ALA A 94 -7.05 13.39 -5.64
C ALA A 94 -7.24 14.35 -6.82
N PHE A 95 -7.36 13.81 -8.03
CA PHE A 95 -7.53 14.55 -9.27
C PHE A 95 -8.85 15.33 -9.36
N PHE A 96 -9.94 14.82 -8.78
CA PHE A 96 -11.26 15.45 -8.84
C PHE A 96 -11.64 16.26 -7.59
N THR A 97 -11.13 15.91 -6.41
CA THR A 97 -11.69 16.36 -5.12
C THR A 97 -10.73 17.13 -4.20
N TYR A 98 -9.52 17.49 -4.64
CA TYR A 98 -8.52 18.21 -3.82
C TYR A 98 -8.21 17.51 -2.48
N TYR A 99 -8.37 16.19 -2.39
CA TYR A 99 -8.09 15.44 -1.16
C TYR A 99 -6.58 15.40 -0.86
N PHE A 100 -5.78 15.19 -1.90
CA PHE A 100 -4.33 15.28 -1.85
C PHE A 100 -3.77 15.57 -3.24
N HIS A 101 -2.50 15.97 -3.31
CA HIS A 101 -1.77 16.18 -4.55
C HIS A 101 -0.35 15.64 -4.46
N TYR A 102 0.19 15.24 -5.61
CA TYR A 102 1.61 14.95 -5.77
C TYR A 102 2.32 16.20 -6.30
N LEU A 103 3.32 16.72 -5.58
CA LEU A 103 4.07 17.90 -6.03
C LEU A 103 5.02 17.58 -7.19
N TYR A 104 5.61 16.39 -7.19
CA TYR A 104 6.54 15.94 -8.21
C TYR A 104 6.16 14.56 -8.72
N VAL A 105 6.24 14.39 -10.03
CA VAL A 105 5.89 13.16 -10.74
C VAL A 105 6.96 12.86 -11.77
N ILE A 106 7.33 11.58 -11.88
CA ILE A 106 8.29 11.08 -12.88
C ILE A 106 7.52 10.23 -13.87
N GLY A 107 7.75 10.48 -15.16
CA GLY A 107 7.15 9.74 -16.27
C GLY A 107 5.77 10.29 -16.68
N PRO A 108 4.97 9.49 -17.39
CA PRO A 108 3.69 9.94 -17.93
C PRO A 108 2.72 10.33 -16.81
N ALA A 109 2.03 11.45 -17.02
CA ALA A 109 0.96 11.92 -16.15
C ALA A 109 -0.17 12.53 -17.00
N MET A 110 -1.40 12.41 -16.54
CA MET A 110 -2.52 13.17 -17.11
C MET A 110 -2.64 14.49 -16.36
N HIS A 111 -2.61 15.61 -17.08
CA HIS A 111 -2.66 16.95 -16.48
C HIS A 111 -4.03 17.58 -16.70
N THR A 112 -4.54 18.26 -15.68
CA THR A 112 -5.70 19.16 -15.77
C THR A 112 -5.43 20.46 -15.05
N SER A 113 -6.36 21.41 -15.15
CA SER A 113 -6.36 22.64 -14.35
C SER A 113 -6.45 22.41 -12.84
N ARG A 114 -6.78 21.19 -12.38
CA ARG A 114 -6.91 20.85 -10.95
C ARG A 114 -5.75 20.03 -10.40
N GLY A 115 -4.86 19.54 -11.25
CA GLY A 115 -3.71 18.74 -10.83
C GLY A 115 -3.27 17.69 -11.85
N SER A 116 -2.35 16.85 -11.43
CA SER A 116 -1.74 15.81 -12.25
C SER A 116 -2.06 14.43 -11.69
N LEU A 117 -2.43 13.49 -12.57
CA LEU A 117 -2.62 12.07 -12.28
C LEU A 117 -1.38 11.30 -12.74
N PRO A 118 -0.45 10.92 -11.85
CA PRO A 118 0.73 10.16 -12.24
C PRO A 118 0.36 8.76 -12.72
N LEU A 119 0.94 8.34 -13.84
CA LEU A 119 0.79 6.96 -14.35
C LEU A 119 2.01 6.09 -14.02
N LEU A 120 3.16 6.69 -13.70
CA LEU A 120 4.37 5.97 -13.32
C LEU A 120 4.76 6.22 -11.87
N TYR A 121 5.40 7.35 -11.55
CA TYR A 121 5.77 7.68 -10.18
C TYR A 121 4.78 8.69 -9.59
N PRO A 122 4.20 8.45 -8.40
CA PRO A 122 4.44 7.32 -7.47
C PRO A 122 3.48 6.12 -7.64
N ALA A 123 2.55 6.15 -8.61
CA ALA A 123 1.48 5.15 -8.77
C ALA A 123 1.96 3.69 -8.92
N PHE A 124 3.02 3.45 -9.69
CA PHE A 124 3.55 2.11 -9.93
C PHE A 124 4.18 1.50 -8.68
N PRO A 125 5.09 2.18 -7.93
CA PRO A 125 5.53 1.72 -6.61
C PRO A 125 4.38 1.34 -5.68
N PHE A 126 3.33 2.17 -5.60
CA PHE A 126 2.14 1.86 -4.81
C PHE A 126 1.50 0.53 -5.19
N SER A 127 1.45 0.25 -6.48
CA SER A 127 0.81 -0.95 -7.04
C SER A 127 1.57 -2.26 -6.77
N LEU A 128 2.83 -2.20 -6.35
CA LEU A 128 3.62 -3.40 -6.02
C LEU A 128 3.27 -4.00 -4.65
N PHE A 129 2.62 -3.22 -3.79
CA PHE A 129 2.28 -3.66 -2.44
C PHE A 129 1.28 -4.83 -2.44
N ALA A 130 0.16 -4.73 -3.17
CA ALA A 130 -0.85 -5.79 -3.15
C ALA A 130 -0.33 -7.14 -3.69
N PRO A 131 0.43 -7.20 -4.81
CA PRO A 131 1.09 -8.43 -5.24
C PRO A 131 1.99 -9.05 -4.16
N PHE A 132 2.75 -8.25 -3.42
CA PHE A 132 3.61 -8.76 -2.37
C PHE A 132 2.81 -9.35 -1.19
N VAL A 133 1.71 -8.69 -0.82
CA VAL A 133 0.79 -9.19 0.21
C VAL A 133 0.11 -10.48 -0.24
N VAL A 134 -0.42 -10.55 -1.47
CA VAL A 134 -1.07 -11.76 -1.99
C VAL A 134 -0.07 -12.92 -2.07
N TRP A 135 1.14 -12.68 -2.60
CA TRP A 135 2.20 -13.68 -2.60
C TRP A 135 2.52 -14.18 -1.19
N SER A 136 2.61 -13.28 -0.22
CA SER A 136 2.90 -13.64 1.18
C SER A 136 1.81 -14.50 1.82
N ILE A 137 0.55 -14.25 1.48
CA ILE A 137 -0.62 -14.99 1.97
C ILE A 137 -0.75 -16.35 1.30
N ASP A 138 -0.41 -16.44 0.02
CA ASP A 138 -0.49 -17.66 -0.80
C ASP A 138 0.70 -18.60 -0.55
N ASN A 139 1.90 -18.04 -0.36
CA ASN A 139 3.13 -18.79 -0.12
C ASN A 139 3.25 -19.27 1.34
N ARG A 140 2.41 -20.23 1.69
CA ARG A 140 2.36 -20.85 3.02
C ARG A 140 3.26 -22.07 3.11
N ASP A 141 3.78 -22.33 4.32
CA ASP A 141 4.53 -23.55 4.61
C ASP A 141 3.62 -24.79 4.70
N SER A 142 4.22 -25.96 4.94
CA SER A 142 3.49 -27.23 5.10
C SER A 142 2.51 -27.25 6.28
N LYS A 143 2.64 -26.31 7.22
CA LYS A 143 1.73 -26.11 8.35
C LYS A 143 0.68 -25.03 8.06
N GLY A 144 0.66 -24.45 6.85
CA GLY A 144 -0.28 -23.39 6.48
C GLY A 144 0.09 -22.00 6.99
N ARG A 145 1.34 -21.79 7.44
CA ARG A 145 1.81 -20.50 7.98
C ARG A 145 2.47 -19.65 6.89
N THR A 146 2.17 -18.36 6.91
CA THR A 146 2.89 -17.33 6.15
C THR A 146 4.31 -17.13 6.67
N TRP A 147 5.17 -16.44 5.91
CA TRP A 147 6.56 -16.26 6.31
C TRP A 147 6.72 -15.49 7.62
N TYR A 148 5.87 -14.49 7.88
CA TYR A 148 5.90 -13.73 9.12
C TYR A 148 5.31 -14.51 10.30
N GLU A 149 4.29 -15.35 10.11
CA GLU A 149 3.77 -16.23 11.18
C GLU A 149 4.84 -17.22 11.66
N ARG A 150 5.73 -17.69 10.76
CA ARG A 150 6.84 -18.58 11.12
C ARG A 150 7.81 -17.94 12.10
N TRP A 151 8.10 -16.64 11.97
CA TRP A 151 9.03 -15.93 12.85
C TRP A 151 8.50 -15.79 14.28
N PHE A 152 7.17 -15.72 14.45
CA PHE A 152 6.52 -15.59 15.74
C PHE A 152 6.02 -16.93 16.31
N GLY A 153 6.29 -18.05 15.62
CA GLY A 153 5.77 -19.35 16.01
C GLY A 153 4.23 -19.39 16.08
N SER A 154 3.56 -18.55 15.28
CA SER A 154 2.11 -18.46 15.25
C SER A 154 1.52 -19.65 14.49
N GLU A 155 0.50 -20.27 15.05
CA GLU A 155 -0.31 -21.25 14.32
C GLU A 155 -1.28 -20.52 13.38
N PRO A 156 -1.65 -21.08 12.22
CA PRO A 156 -2.52 -20.39 11.26
C PRO A 156 -3.94 -20.10 11.76
N GLN A 157 -4.41 -20.86 12.76
CA GLN A 157 -5.75 -20.78 13.34
C GLN A 157 -5.68 -21.04 14.86
N PRO A 158 -5.07 -20.12 15.62
CA PRO A 158 -4.89 -20.31 17.05
C PRO A 158 -6.23 -20.26 17.78
N LYS A 159 -6.47 -21.23 18.68
CA LYS A 159 -7.71 -21.31 19.47
C LYS A 159 -7.63 -20.56 20.79
N ASP A 160 -6.43 -20.35 21.31
CA ASP A 160 -6.20 -19.62 22.56
C ASP A 160 -5.86 -18.14 22.31
N ALA A 161 -6.05 -17.32 23.35
CA ALA A 161 -5.84 -15.87 23.28
C ALA A 161 -4.37 -15.50 22.99
N LEU A 162 -3.41 -16.26 23.52
CA LEU A 162 -1.98 -15.98 23.33
C LEU A 162 -1.57 -16.21 21.86
N GLY A 163 -2.06 -17.28 21.25
CA GLY A 163 -1.86 -17.61 19.86
C GLY A 163 -2.49 -16.56 18.95
N GLN A 164 -3.69 -16.07 19.27
CA GLN A 164 -4.34 -14.97 18.53
C GLN A 164 -3.52 -13.68 18.62
N ILE A 165 -3.01 -13.32 19.81
CA ILE A 165 -2.11 -12.17 19.98
C ILE A 165 -0.84 -12.34 19.13
N ARG A 166 -0.21 -13.53 19.15
CA ARG A 166 0.97 -13.81 18.31
C ARG A 166 0.66 -13.65 16.82
N GLN A 167 -0.52 -14.08 16.37
CA GLN A 167 -0.94 -13.93 14.98
C GLN A 167 -1.13 -12.46 14.60
N VAL A 168 -1.76 -11.66 15.46
CA VAL A 168 -1.93 -10.21 15.25
C VAL A 168 -0.58 -9.50 15.21
N LEU A 169 0.36 -9.86 16.10
CA LEU A 169 1.72 -9.30 16.10
C LEU A 169 2.48 -9.69 14.83
N ALA A 170 2.41 -10.97 14.43
CA ALA A 170 3.03 -11.45 13.20
C ALA A 170 2.50 -10.70 11.97
N TRP A 171 1.17 -10.51 11.90
CA TRP A 171 0.54 -9.70 10.86
C TRP A 171 1.03 -8.26 10.88
N CYS A 172 1.02 -7.60 12.04
CA CYS A 172 1.52 -6.24 12.18
C CYS A 172 2.95 -6.08 11.66
N VAL A 173 3.84 -7.01 12.02
CA VAL A 173 5.26 -6.97 11.60
C VAL A 173 5.39 -7.27 10.11
N GLY A 174 4.78 -8.34 9.63
CA GLY A 174 4.81 -8.72 8.21
C GLY A 174 4.32 -7.61 7.31
N MET A 175 3.20 -6.98 7.68
CA MET A 175 2.65 -5.86 6.93
C MET A 175 3.53 -4.61 6.94
N ASN A 176 4.13 -4.24 8.08
CA ASN A 176 5.06 -3.11 8.11
C ASN A 176 6.30 -3.36 7.25
N ILE A 177 6.81 -4.60 7.20
CA ILE A 177 7.94 -4.97 6.33
C ILE A 177 7.54 -4.88 4.86
N MET A 178 6.39 -5.46 4.47
CA MET A 178 5.90 -5.37 3.09
C MET A 178 5.68 -3.91 2.67
N TYR A 179 5.14 -3.10 3.58
CA TYR A 179 4.95 -1.66 3.36
C TYR A 179 6.29 -0.95 3.17
N ALA A 180 7.27 -1.20 4.04
CA ALA A 180 8.58 -0.61 3.94
C ALA A 180 9.29 -0.99 2.63
N CYS A 181 9.25 -2.26 2.25
CA CYS A 181 9.91 -2.78 1.06
C CYS A 181 9.28 -2.30 -0.25
N CYS A 182 7.95 -2.18 -0.31
CA CYS A 182 7.26 -1.80 -1.55
C CYS A 182 7.02 -0.29 -1.68
N LEU A 183 6.83 0.40 -0.55
CA LEU A 183 6.34 1.77 -0.53
C LEU A 183 7.38 2.70 0.07
N THR A 184 7.63 2.62 1.37
CA THR A 184 8.44 3.61 2.09
C THR A 184 9.84 3.71 1.51
N VAL A 185 10.59 2.60 1.48
CA VAL A 185 12.00 2.62 1.04
C VAL A 185 12.11 3.01 -0.43
N PRO A 186 11.35 2.42 -1.39
CA PRO A 186 11.44 2.84 -2.78
C PRO A 186 11.06 4.30 -3.01
N LEU A 187 9.97 4.79 -2.42
CA LEU A 187 9.50 6.17 -2.61
C LEU A 187 10.49 7.18 -2.00
N VAL A 188 10.96 6.92 -0.78
CA VAL A 188 11.99 7.74 -0.14
C VAL A 188 13.27 7.76 -0.96
N THR A 189 13.71 6.60 -1.46
CA THR A 189 14.93 6.50 -2.27
C THR A 189 14.79 7.30 -3.56
N VAL A 190 13.65 7.17 -4.26
CA VAL A 190 13.41 7.94 -5.49
C VAL A 190 13.40 9.44 -5.20
N ARG A 191 12.72 9.87 -4.13
CA ARG A 191 12.71 11.27 -3.71
C ARG A 191 14.11 11.80 -3.43
N VAL A 192 14.87 11.14 -2.57
CA VAL A 192 16.18 11.63 -2.10
C VAL A 192 17.21 11.67 -3.22
N TRP A 193 17.15 10.74 -4.19
CA TRP A 193 18.17 10.64 -5.23
C TRP A 193 17.82 11.36 -6.53
N PHE A 194 16.54 11.55 -6.83
CA PHE A 194 16.12 12.02 -8.17
C PHE A 194 15.21 13.25 -8.16
N LEU A 195 14.66 13.67 -7.02
CA LEU A 195 13.70 14.76 -6.95
C LEU A 195 14.24 15.95 -6.16
N PRO A 196 13.82 17.18 -6.49
CA PRO A 196 14.32 18.39 -5.84
C PRO A 196 13.75 18.55 -4.42
N GLU A 197 14.46 19.27 -3.56
CA GLU A 197 13.93 19.67 -2.25
C GLU A 197 12.63 20.49 -2.39
N SER A 198 11.76 20.44 -1.37
CA SER A 198 10.49 21.17 -1.36
C SER A 198 10.33 21.94 -0.06
N THR A 199 9.87 23.17 -0.16
CA THR A 199 9.49 24.00 1.00
C THR A 199 8.11 23.65 1.55
N VAL A 200 7.29 22.95 0.77
CA VAL A 200 5.92 22.54 1.14
C VAL A 200 5.91 21.19 1.85
N ILE A 201 6.78 20.27 1.40
CA ILE A 201 7.04 18.98 2.05
C ILE A 201 8.54 18.94 2.31
N PRO A 202 9.01 19.41 3.48
CA PRO A 202 10.43 19.39 3.86
C PRO A 202 11.03 18.00 3.75
#